data_AF-A0A258WTS3-F1
#
_entry.id   AF-A0A258WTS3-F1
#
_cell.length_a   1.000
_cell.length_b   1.000
_cell.length_c   1.000
_cell.angle_alpha   90.00
_cell.angle_beta   90.00
_cell.angle_gamma   90.00
#
_symmetry.space_group_name_H-M   'P 1'
#
loop_
_entity.id
_entity.type
_entity.pdbx_description
1 polymer ?
#
loop_
_entity_poly.entity_id
_entity_poly.type
_entity_poly.pdbx_seq_one_letter_code
_entity_poly.pdbx_strand_id
1 'polypeptide(L)'
;MKKHGLTEKQFVRFICIILSSFIIVSCKPEADKLPPSDKDNGGLILPGGFEALVVVDSIGGGSVIARQISQLAKSNAPKTAPAEIKGAPKSTQLSRPNNQPTGNYVGARHIAVNKNGDVYVKLRSPTIDGYGNAALRDVDGDGKADTVKIWGKYENRNRGTAMQIHNGYLYFSSELMVFRNKLKEGQLVPDSNMDTVVIDTLPYHEHMAKALAFDGKGNMFVSWGMGTNSCQVENRKPGSPGMNPCPYLVDHGGIWKFDENKLQQKQSDGTRYATGMRSIVGMTWDKGTDALYALHHGRDDLRLLWPEYYSPWKSAMLPSDELFKVNEGFDGGFPYYYYDQMLEKKILSPEYGGDGVKEGDGAKLPKPLLGFPGHFAPNDILFYKGDQFPPRYKEGAFISLHGSTNRIPYPQVGNVVVFVPMKNGKVTGPWEVFADGFGGKDTLAVANDATYRPMGLAEGPDGSLYVGETQKGKIWRIMYKGDKKSFGNKELAEMEKRKALPHLKTPDEMADNLDRKGKPVHAELLYNIYCRNCHQSDGNGDGSRFPPLAGSEWVNSDKTVLINVVLNGMTGGIQVKGQNYNDTMPAHASFLTDKEISEILTYVRRSFGNKSGPVSEKEVAEVRKLMSRN
;
A
#
# COMPACT_ATOMS: atom_id res chain seq x y z
N MET A 1 53.60 -64.69 43.41
CA MET A 1 53.38 -63.83 44.61
C MET A 1 54.06 -62.48 44.41
N LYS A 2 53.32 -61.42 44.11
CA LYS A 2 53.66 -60.02 44.41
C LYS A 2 52.34 -59.24 44.45
N LYS A 3 51.95 -58.83 45.67
CA LYS A 3 50.78 -57.99 45.95
C LYS A 3 51.16 -56.54 45.66
N HIS A 4 50.39 -55.85 44.82
CA HIS A 4 50.30 -54.39 44.87
C HIS A 4 48.85 -54.00 45.14
N GLY A 5 48.56 -53.77 46.42
CA GLY A 5 47.32 -53.14 46.85
C GLY A 5 47.39 -51.64 46.58
N LEU A 6 46.42 -51.13 45.83
CA LEU A 6 46.10 -49.71 45.78
C LEU A 6 45.63 -49.28 47.18
N THR A 7 46.18 -48.17 47.67
CA THR A 7 45.88 -47.65 49.00
C THR A 7 44.59 -46.84 48.99
N GLU A 8 43.83 -46.95 50.08
CA GLU A 8 42.53 -46.31 50.35
C GLU A 8 42.50 -44.78 50.11
N LYS A 9 43.66 -44.12 50.12
CA LYS A 9 43.81 -42.68 49.83
C LYS A 9 43.67 -42.30 48.34
N GLN A 10 43.77 -43.25 47.41
CA GLN A 10 43.59 -42.98 45.97
C GLN A 10 42.13 -43.10 45.50
N PHE A 11 41.28 -43.80 46.26
CA PHE A 11 39.85 -43.94 45.94
C PHE A 11 39.05 -42.69 46.36
N VAL A 12 39.43 -42.06 47.49
CA VAL A 12 38.74 -40.86 48.02
C VAL A 12 39.00 -39.59 47.18
N ARG A 13 40.16 -39.50 46.51
CA ARG A 13 40.45 -38.38 45.59
C ARG A 13 39.73 -38.46 44.25
N PHE A 14 39.32 -39.65 43.82
CA PHE A 14 38.56 -39.83 42.57
C PHE A 14 37.06 -39.53 42.74
N ILE A 15 36.52 -39.72 43.94
CA ILE A 15 35.11 -39.45 44.26
C ILE A 15 34.85 -37.95 44.54
N CYS A 16 35.85 -37.19 44.99
CA CYS A 16 35.68 -35.75 45.25
C CYS A 16 35.79 -34.85 43.99
N ILE A 17 36.23 -35.37 42.84
CA ILE A 17 36.34 -34.59 41.59
C ILE A 17 35.12 -34.78 40.68
N ILE A 18 34.22 -35.72 40.98
CA ILE A 18 33.00 -35.99 40.20
C ILE A 18 31.74 -35.28 40.78
N LEU A 19 31.86 -34.58 41.91
CA LEU A 19 30.74 -33.93 42.62
C LEU A 19 30.84 -32.38 42.69
N SER A 20 31.58 -31.75 41.78
CA SER A 20 31.71 -30.28 41.70
C SER A 20 31.43 -29.68 40.31
N SER A 21 30.69 -30.41 39.46
CA SER A 21 30.29 -29.93 38.13
C SER A 21 28.77 -30.02 37.98
N PHE A 22 28.17 -28.89 37.59
CA PHE A 22 26.75 -28.69 37.25
C PHE A 22 25.77 -28.36 38.38
N ILE A 23 25.98 -27.20 39.00
CA ILE A 23 24.86 -26.24 39.15
C ILE A 23 25.26 -24.99 38.36
N ILE A 24 25.22 -25.11 37.03
CA ILE A 24 24.97 -23.92 36.22
C ILE A 24 23.49 -23.65 36.46
N VAL A 25 23.19 -22.62 37.25
CA VAL A 25 21.87 -21.97 37.18
C VAL A 25 21.74 -21.54 35.73
N SER A 26 21.08 -22.38 34.95
CA SER A 26 20.57 -22.00 33.65
C SER A 26 19.54 -20.92 33.96
N CYS A 27 19.97 -19.66 33.96
CA CYS A 27 19.11 -18.60 33.47
C CYS A 27 18.80 -19.01 32.02
N LYS A 28 17.80 -19.87 31.84
CA LYS A 28 17.03 -19.88 30.62
C LYS A 28 16.58 -18.42 30.48
N PRO A 29 16.88 -17.75 29.35
CA PRO A 29 16.11 -16.56 29.01
C PRO A 29 14.64 -16.99 29.09
N GLU A 30 13.79 -16.12 29.59
CA GLU A 30 12.34 -16.32 29.70
C GLU A 30 11.70 -16.33 28.30
N ALA A 31 12.17 -17.23 27.43
CA ALA A 31 12.00 -17.22 25.99
C ALA A 31 10.69 -17.86 25.50
N ASP A 32 9.77 -18.17 26.41
CA ASP A 32 8.54 -18.92 26.09
C ASP A 32 7.23 -18.19 26.43
N LYS A 33 7.29 -16.95 26.93
CA LYS A 33 6.07 -16.17 27.17
C LYS A 33 5.90 -15.07 26.14
N LEU A 34 4.84 -15.19 25.34
CA LEU A 34 4.34 -14.10 24.51
C LEU A 34 4.00 -12.89 25.41
N PRO A 35 4.31 -11.66 24.96
CA PRO A 35 4.00 -10.45 25.71
C PRO A 35 2.49 -10.31 25.98
N PRO A 36 2.06 -9.55 27.00
CA PRO A 36 0.66 -9.27 27.24
C PRO A 36 0.01 -8.58 26.04
N SER A 37 -1.27 -8.87 25.79
CA SER A 37 -2.05 -8.25 24.72
C SER A 37 -2.76 -7.01 25.23
N ASP A 38 -3.11 -6.08 24.34
CA ASP A 38 -3.99 -4.98 24.71
C ASP A 38 -5.43 -5.47 24.86
N LYS A 39 -6.16 -4.92 25.84
CA LYS A 39 -7.49 -5.42 26.26
C LYS A 39 -8.52 -5.50 25.12
N ASP A 40 -8.40 -4.62 24.13
CA ASP A 40 -9.27 -4.53 22.96
C ASP A 40 -8.53 -4.86 21.65
N ASN A 41 -7.40 -5.57 21.73
CA ASN A 41 -6.50 -5.85 20.61
C ASN A 41 -6.03 -4.57 19.88
N GLY A 42 -5.99 -3.43 20.57
CA GLY A 42 -5.66 -2.14 19.97
C GLY A 42 -6.68 -1.67 18.95
N GLY A 43 -7.94 -2.10 19.08
CA GLY A 43 -9.06 -1.81 18.18
C GLY A 43 -9.28 -2.85 17.08
N LEU A 44 -8.44 -3.89 16.99
CA LEU A 44 -8.63 -4.95 16.01
C LEU A 44 -9.67 -5.96 16.47
N ILE A 45 -10.36 -6.53 15.49
CA ILE A 45 -11.25 -7.65 15.72
C ILE A 45 -10.66 -8.90 15.05
N LEU A 46 -10.40 -9.93 15.86
CA LEU A 46 -9.61 -11.10 15.50
C LEU A 46 -10.39 -12.41 15.74
N PRO A 47 -10.01 -13.53 15.10
CA PRO A 47 -10.58 -14.84 15.35
C PRO A 47 -10.28 -15.31 16.79
N GLY A 48 -11.09 -16.24 17.30
CA GLY A 48 -10.88 -16.81 18.63
C GLY A 48 -9.46 -17.35 18.84
N GLY A 49 -8.88 -17.05 20.00
CA GLY A 49 -7.51 -17.43 20.34
C GLY A 49 -6.42 -16.51 19.80
N PHE A 50 -6.74 -15.60 18.87
CA PHE A 50 -5.83 -14.54 18.45
C PHE A 50 -6.01 -13.28 19.29
N GLU A 51 -4.90 -12.67 19.66
CA GLU A 51 -4.85 -11.42 20.40
C GLU A 51 -3.78 -10.51 19.81
N ALA A 52 -3.92 -9.20 19.99
CA ALA A 52 -2.92 -8.24 19.51
C ALA A 52 -2.45 -7.30 20.61
N LEU A 53 -1.21 -6.85 20.46
CA LEU A 53 -0.70 -5.66 21.13
C LEU A 53 -0.35 -4.59 20.08
N VAL A 54 -0.39 -3.34 20.51
CA VAL A 54 0.08 -2.20 19.76
C VAL A 54 1.57 -2.02 20.04
N VAL A 55 2.38 -2.22 18.99
CA VAL A 55 3.83 -2.00 19.04
C VAL A 55 4.11 -0.51 19.15
N VAL A 56 3.37 0.30 18.40
CA VAL A 56 3.39 1.77 18.49
C VAL A 56 2.05 2.33 17.99
N ASP A 57 1.47 3.31 18.68
CA ASP A 57 0.21 3.95 18.27
C ASP A 57 0.37 4.91 17.08
N SER A 58 1.55 5.51 16.95
CA SER A 58 1.93 6.34 15.80
C SER A 58 3.44 6.48 15.71
N ILE A 59 4.02 6.10 14.56
CA ILE A 59 5.44 6.38 14.24
C ILE A 59 5.74 7.88 14.03
N GLY A 60 4.71 8.75 13.95
CA GLY A 60 4.84 10.21 13.84
C GLY A 60 4.44 10.99 15.10
N GLY A 61 3.87 10.31 16.10
CA GLY A 61 3.22 10.90 17.28
C GLY A 61 4.04 10.87 18.57
N GLY A 62 5.36 10.70 18.51
CA GLY A 62 6.21 10.83 19.69
C GLY A 62 6.45 12.29 20.05
N SER A 63 5.77 12.82 21.06
CA SER A 63 6.14 14.05 21.79
C SER A 63 7.47 13.93 22.57
N VAL A 64 8.23 12.86 22.35
CA VAL A 64 9.55 12.59 22.92
C VAL A 64 10.39 12.13 21.72
N ILE A 65 11.11 12.99 21.00
CA ILE A 65 12.56 13.25 21.11
C ILE A 65 12.90 14.47 20.21
N ALA A 66 11.98 15.43 20.00
CA ALA A 66 12.32 16.65 19.26
C ALA A 66 13.39 17.50 19.99
N ARG A 67 13.52 17.35 21.32
CA ARG A 67 14.47 18.11 22.14
C ARG A 67 15.89 17.50 22.23
N GLN A 68 16.08 16.22 21.91
CA GLN A 68 17.40 15.57 22.01
C GLN A 68 18.10 15.41 20.65
N ILE A 69 17.37 15.45 19.52
CA ILE A 69 17.96 15.38 18.18
C ILE A 69 18.83 16.61 17.89
N SER A 70 18.50 17.78 18.44
CA SER A 70 19.32 19.00 18.27
C SER A 70 20.66 18.95 19.02
N GLN A 71 20.85 18.02 19.97
CA GLN A 71 22.10 17.86 20.71
C GLN A 71 22.99 16.74 20.15
N LEU A 72 22.42 15.66 19.62
CA LEU A 72 23.18 14.55 19.02
C LEU A 72 23.62 14.81 17.57
N ALA A 73 22.94 15.70 16.84
CA ALA A 73 23.33 16.06 15.46
C ALA A 73 24.60 16.94 15.37
N LYS A 74 25.13 17.43 16.50
CA LYS A 74 26.32 18.31 16.50
C LYS A 74 27.65 17.57 16.63
N SER A 75 27.68 16.28 16.93
CA SER A 75 28.94 15.62 17.27
C SER A 75 29.50 14.60 16.27
N ASN A 76 28.77 14.16 15.23
CA ASN A 76 29.31 13.15 14.30
C ASN A 76 28.73 13.14 12.85
N ALA A 77 28.26 14.27 12.32
CA ALA A 77 27.89 14.34 10.90
C ALA A 77 29.15 14.20 10.02
N PRO A 78 29.16 13.31 9.00
CA PRO A 78 30.21 13.31 7.98
C PRO A 78 30.28 14.69 7.32
N LYS A 79 31.46 15.32 7.33
CA LYS A 79 31.70 16.66 6.76
C LYS A 79 31.67 16.71 5.23
N THR A 80 31.32 15.62 4.57
CA THR A 80 31.30 15.52 3.12
C THR A 80 29.88 15.16 2.66
N ALA A 81 29.26 16.08 1.92
CA ALA A 81 28.06 15.78 1.16
C ALA A 81 28.30 14.56 0.24
N PRO A 82 27.30 13.70 -0.01
CA PRO A 82 27.42 12.65 -1.01
C PRO A 82 27.83 13.25 -2.36
N ALA A 83 28.68 12.54 -3.12
CA ALA A 83 29.08 12.96 -4.45
C ALA A 83 27.84 13.19 -5.34
N GLU A 84 27.81 14.32 -6.07
CA GLU A 84 26.75 14.63 -7.02
C GLU A 84 26.67 13.52 -8.10
N ILE A 85 25.53 12.85 -8.20
CA ILE A 85 25.25 11.90 -9.27
C ILE A 85 24.99 12.71 -10.54
N LYS A 86 25.88 12.61 -11.54
CA LYS A 86 25.67 13.23 -12.87
C LYS A 86 24.34 12.76 -13.46
N GLY A 87 23.40 13.69 -13.62
CA GLY A 87 22.07 13.43 -14.18
C GLY A 87 20.93 13.38 -13.15
N ALA A 88 21.23 13.38 -11.85
CA ALA A 88 20.24 13.63 -10.81
C ALA A 88 20.07 15.15 -10.59
N PRO A 89 18.87 15.65 -10.25
CA PRO A 89 18.67 17.06 -9.91
C PRO A 89 19.61 17.51 -8.79
N LYS A 90 20.18 18.72 -8.90
CA LYS A 90 21.12 19.27 -7.92
C LYS A 90 20.47 19.40 -6.53
N SER A 91 21.22 19.02 -5.50
CA SER A 91 20.83 19.11 -4.09
C SER A 91 20.45 20.55 -3.65
N THR A 92 20.93 21.57 -4.33
CA THR A 92 20.57 22.98 -4.05
C THR A 92 19.18 23.39 -4.54
N GLN A 93 18.45 22.52 -5.25
CA GLN A 93 16.99 22.65 -5.44
C GLN A 93 16.19 21.95 -4.33
N LEU A 94 16.85 21.29 -3.36
CA LEU A 94 16.22 20.55 -2.25
C LEU A 94 15.94 21.40 -1.01
N SER A 95 15.96 22.72 -1.13
CA SER A 95 15.32 23.60 -0.16
C SER A 95 14.11 24.25 -0.82
N ARG A 96 12.91 23.71 -0.57
CA ARG A 96 11.72 24.55 -0.69
C ARG A 96 11.35 25.06 0.70
N PRO A 97 11.56 26.36 0.97
CA PRO A 97 11.15 26.98 2.22
C PRO A 97 9.62 26.95 2.29
N ASN A 98 9.09 26.80 3.49
CA ASN A 98 7.65 26.85 3.84
C ASN A 98 6.87 25.55 3.74
N ASN A 99 7.54 24.43 3.97
CA ASN A 99 6.85 23.31 4.58
C ASN A 99 6.64 23.68 6.07
N GLN A 100 5.52 24.33 6.39
CA GLN A 100 5.02 24.38 7.77
C GLN A 100 3.76 23.52 7.82
N PRO A 101 3.87 22.21 8.06
CA PRO A 101 2.73 21.42 8.50
C PRO A 101 2.82 21.30 10.02
N THR A 102 1.90 21.91 10.74
CA THR A 102 1.67 21.65 12.18
C THR A 102 1.08 20.25 12.42
N GLY A 103 1.47 19.23 11.65
CA GLY A 103 0.99 17.86 11.75
C GLY A 103 1.95 16.87 11.10
N ASN A 104 2.70 16.14 11.91
CA ASN A 104 3.53 14.99 11.52
C ASN A 104 2.65 13.82 11.05
N TYR A 105 2.10 13.87 9.84
CA TYR A 105 1.40 12.72 9.25
C TYR A 105 2.41 11.70 8.73
N VAL A 106 2.96 10.88 9.61
CA VAL A 106 3.85 9.77 9.26
C VAL A 106 3.06 8.46 9.28
N GLY A 107 2.50 8.07 8.13
CA GLY A 107 1.84 6.77 7.96
C GLY A 107 2.84 5.64 7.67
N ALA A 108 2.53 4.41 8.08
CA ALA A 108 3.33 3.22 7.79
C ALA A 108 2.93 2.62 6.43
N ARG A 109 3.92 2.32 5.58
CA ARG A 109 3.75 1.53 4.35
C ARG A 109 4.14 0.08 4.62
N HIS A 110 5.07 -0.46 3.82
CA HIS A 110 5.62 -1.79 4.00
C HIS A 110 6.51 -1.82 5.23
N ILE A 111 6.56 -2.97 5.89
CA ILE A 111 7.37 -3.20 7.09
C ILE A 111 8.20 -4.46 6.92
N ALA A 112 9.33 -4.54 7.62
CA ALA A 112 10.13 -5.75 7.76
C ALA A 112 10.53 -5.92 9.21
N VAL A 113 10.55 -7.16 9.70
CA VAL A 113 11.00 -7.47 11.06
C VAL A 113 12.29 -8.27 10.97
N ASN A 114 13.32 -7.83 11.69
CA ASN A 114 14.60 -8.51 11.74
C ASN A 114 14.59 -9.65 12.77
N LYS A 115 15.59 -10.53 12.70
CA LYS A 115 15.74 -11.69 13.60
C LYS A 115 15.83 -11.32 15.08
N ASN A 116 16.31 -10.12 15.39
CA ASN A 116 16.39 -9.58 16.75
C ASN A 116 15.12 -8.85 17.21
N GLY A 117 14.05 -8.85 16.40
CA GLY A 117 12.79 -8.18 16.71
C GLY A 117 12.70 -6.71 16.27
N ASP A 118 13.78 -6.10 15.76
CA ASP A 118 13.71 -4.73 15.25
C ASP A 118 12.72 -4.62 14.09
N VAL A 119 11.86 -3.61 14.11
CA VAL A 119 10.85 -3.36 13.06
C VAL A 119 11.29 -2.18 12.21
N TYR A 120 11.44 -2.40 10.91
CA TYR A 120 11.77 -1.39 9.91
C TYR A 120 10.51 -1.01 9.13
N VAL A 121 10.33 0.28 8.88
CA VAL A 121 9.07 0.80 8.34
C VAL A 121 9.37 1.78 7.22
N LYS A 122 8.79 1.54 6.05
CA LYS A 122 8.74 2.53 4.98
C LYS A 122 7.66 3.55 5.32
N LEU A 123 7.97 4.85 5.23
CA LEU A 123 6.98 5.90 5.47
C LEU A 123 6.11 6.12 4.23
N ARG A 124 4.82 6.43 4.46
CA ARG A 124 3.84 6.80 3.41
C ARG A 124 4.30 8.00 2.60
N SER A 125 4.78 9.00 3.31
CA SER A 125 5.33 10.24 2.77
C SER A 125 6.62 10.54 3.53
N PRO A 126 7.64 11.08 2.86
CA PRO A 126 8.83 11.51 3.55
C PRO A 126 8.48 12.62 4.55
N THR A 127 9.24 12.69 5.63
CA THR A 127 9.21 13.86 6.52
C THR A 127 9.63 15.12 5.78
N ILE A 128 9.32 16.27 6.38
CA ILE A 128 9.79 17.58 5.90
C ILE A 128 11.30 17.64 5.63
N ASP A 129 12.10 16.96 6.45
CA ASP A 129 13.56 16.95 6.34
C ASP A 129 14.07 15.93 5.29
N GLY A 130 13.17 15.23 4.60
CA GLY A 130 13.46 14.28 3.53
C GLY A 130 13.68 12.84 4.00
N TYR A 131 13.44 12.52 5.28
CA TYR A 131 13.56 11.14 5.78
C TYR A 131 12.36 10.30 5.37
N GLY A 132 12.61 9.14 4.76
CA GLY A 132 11.57 8.27 4.21
C GLY A 132 11.34 6.95 4.95
N ASN A 133 12.11 6.66 6.01
CA ASN A 133 12.06 5.40 6.75
C ASN A 133 11.94 5.62 8.27
N ALA A 134 11.48 4.61 8.99
CA ALA A 134 11.54 4.50 10.45
C ALA A 134 12.11 3.14 10.89
N ALA A 135 12.65 3.08 12.10
CA ALA A 135 13.13 1.86 12.76
C ALA A 135 12.69 1.87 14.23
N LEU A 136 12.14 0.74 14.69
CA LEU A 136 11.58 0.56 16.02
C LEU A 136 12.32 -0.55 16.76
N ARG A 137 12.53 -0.37 18.06
CA ARG A 137 13.13 -1.38 18.95
C ARG A 137 12.39 -1.45 20.28
N ASP A 138 12.13 -2.68 20.68
CA ASP A 138 11.70 -3.11 22.01
C ASP A 138 12.96 -3.52 22.79
N VAL A 139 13.23 -2.87 23.91
CA VAL A 139 14.43 -3.06 24.74
C VAL A 139 14.11 -3.91 25.97
N ASP A 140 12.89 -3.85 26.50
CA ASP A 140 12.48 -4.56 27.72
C ASP A 140 11.72 -5.88 27.46
N GLY A 141 11.38 -6.15 26.20
CA GLY A 141 10.72 -7.38 25.75
C GLY A 141 9.21 -7.40 25.98
N ASP A 142 8.58 -6.27 26.29
CA ASP A 142 7.13 -6.18 26.50
C ASP A 142 6.30 -6.21 25.19
N GLY A 143 6.98 -6.27 24.05
CA GLY A 143 6.42 -6.27 22.70
C GLY A 143 6.16 -4.88 22.12
N LYS A 144 6.39 -3.80 22.87
CA LYS A 144 6.15 -2.41 22.47
C LYS A 144 7.48 -1.73 22.15
N ALA A 145 7.41 -0.73 21.28
CA ALA A 145 8.61 0.01 20.87
C ALA A 145 9.00 1.06 21.92
N ASP A 146 10.12 0.85 22.59
CA ASP A 146 10.77 1.88 23.44
C ASP A 146 11.48 2.96 22.62
N THR A 147 11.98 2.56 21.46
CA THR A 147 12.74 3.44 20.59
C THR A 147 12.09 3.50 19.22
N VAL A 148 11.84 4.72 18.74
CA VAL A 148 11.46 5.00 17.34
C VAL A 148 12.47 5.98 16.75
N LYS A 149 13.10 5.61 15.63
CA LYS A 149 14.06 6.46 14.90
C LYS A 149 13.59 6.66 13.47
N ILE A 150 13.47 7.92 13.05
CA ILE A 150 13.25 8.31 11.66
C ILE A 150 14.59 8.46 10.95
N TRP A 151 14.75 7.88 9.76
CA TRP A 151 16.03 7.83 9.05
C TRP A 151 15.86 7.67 7.52
N GLY A 152 16.99 7.63 6.81
CA GLY A 152 17.04 7.43 5.35
C GLY A 152 16.60 8.66 4.57
N LYS A 153 17.54 9.58 4.30
CA LYS A 153 17.28 10.81 3.54
C LYS A 153 17.60 10.61 2.07
N TYR A 154 16.58 10.65 1.22
CA TYR A 154 16.69 10.48 -0.23
C TYR A 154 15.59 11.25 -0.95
N GLU A 155 15.75 11.42 -2.26
CA GLU A 155 14.71 12.00 -3.11
C GLU A 155 13.48 11.08 -3.15
N ASN A 156 12.36 11.66 -2.74
CA ASN A 156 11.06 11.01 -2.74
C ASN A 156 10.02 12.11 -2.89
N ARG A 157 9.49 12.29 -4.10
CA ARG A 157 8.51 13.35 -4.39
C ARG A 157 7.08 12.86 -4.27
N ASN A 158 6.88 11.55 -4.14
CA ASN A 158 5.56 10.95 -4.00
C ASN A 158 5.56 9.85 -2.91
N ARG A 159 5.12 8.64 -3.24
CA ARG A 159 4.97 7.51 -2.32
C ARG A 159 6.00 6.45 -2.67
N GLY A 160 6.92 6.21 -1.74
CA GLY A 160 7.75 5.02 -1.81
C GLY A 160 6.99 3.76 -1.41
N THR A 161 7.55 2.62 -1.78
CA THR A 161 7.08 1.27 -1.46
C THR A 161 8.20 0.46 -0.84
N ALA A 162 7.92 -0.81 -0.53
CA ALA A 162 8.87 -1.82 -0.08
C ALA A 162 9.62 -1.52 1.23
N MET A 163 9.76 -2.57 2.03
CA MET A 163 10.70 -2.65 3.13
C MET A 163 11.00 -4.13 3.30
N GLN A 164 12.22 -4.56 2.97
CA GLN A 164 12.60 -5.98 3.01
C GLN A 164 14.02 -6.16 3.48
N ILE A 165 14.25 -7.22 4.26
CA ILE A 165 15.59 -7.65 4.67
C ILE A 165 16.00 -8.81 3.77
N HIS A 166 17.12 -8.64 3.05
CA HIS A 166 17.64 -9.65 2.15
C HIS A 166 19.18 -9.64 2.15
N ASN A 167 19.80 -10.81 2.31
CA ASN A 167 21.27 -10.99 2.26
C ASN A 167 22.09 -9.99 3.11
N GLY A 168 21.60 -9.65 4.32
CA GLY A 168 22.28 -8.71 5.23
C GLY A 168 22.12 -7.24 4.84
N TYR A 169 21.19 -6.92 3.95
CA TYR A 169 20.82 -5.56 3.58
C TYR A 169 19.34 -5.30 3.87
N LEU A 170 19.04 -4.03 4.14
CA LEU A 170 17.68 -3.51 4.22
C LEU A 170 17.37 -2.75 2.93
N TYR A 171 16.39 -3.23 2.17
CA TYR A 171 15.93 -2.67 0.90
C TYR A 171 14.64 -1.88 1.10
N PHE A 172 14.53 -0.74 0.43
CA PHE A 172 13.35 0.13 0.43
C PHE A 172 13.33 0.96 -0.87
N SER A 173 12.17 1.51 -1.25
CA SER A 173 12.09 2.29 -2.48
C SER A 173 11.45 3.66 -2.32
N SER A 174 11.83 4.61 -3.16
CA SER A 174 11.01 5.79 -3.50
C SER A 174 10.09 5.45 -4.67
N GLU A 175 9.44 6.44 -5.25
CA GLU A 175 8.65 6.28 -6.47
C GLU A 175 9.53 5.98 -7.72
N LEU A 176 10.82 6.37 -7.70
CA LEU A 176 11.72 6.17 -8.84
C LEU A 176 12.89 5.21 -8.56
N MET A 177 13.24 4.96 -7.30
CA MET A 177 14.50 4.28 -6.99
C MET A 177 14.31 3.15 -5.99
N VAL A 178 15.09 2.08 -6.16
CA VAL A 178 15.29 1.06 -5.13
C VAL A 178 16.63 1.32 -4.47
N PHE A 179 16.63 1.41 -3.15
CA PHE A 179 17.81 1.62 -2.33
C PHE A 179 18.11 0.40 -1.45
N ARG A 180 19.35 0.31 -0.97
CA ARG A 180 19.68 -0.58 0.15
C ARG A 180 20.71 0.03 1.08
N ASN A 181 20.66 -0.36 2.34
CA ASN A 181 21.73 -0.13 3.32
C ASN A 181 22.19 -1.47 3.90
N LYS A 182 23.48 -1.59 4.21
CA LYS A 182 24.01 -2.77 4.89
C LYS A 182 23.50 -2.79 6.33
N LEU A 183 22.91 -3.91 6.72
CA LEU A 183 22.36 -4.11 8.06
C LEU A 183 23.39 -4.87 8.91
N LYS A 184 24.04 -4.18 9.86
CA LYS A 184 24.98 -4.81 10.79
C LYS A 184 24.22 -5.37 11.99
N GLU A 185 24.71 -6.47 12.53
CA GLU A 185 24.11 -7.09 13.72
C GLU A 185 24.05 -6.13 14.91
N GLY A 186 22.94 -6.13 15.65
CA GLY A 186 22.70 -5.27 16.81
C GLY A 186 22.40 -3.79 16.51
N GLN A 187 22.68 -3.32 15.29
CA GLN A 187 22.46 -1.93 14.88
C GLN A 187 21.01 -1.69 14.45
N LEU A 188 20.36 -0.69 15.07
CA LEU A 188 18.97 -0.34 14.75
C LEU A 188 18.84 0.49 13.47
N VAL A 189 19.66 1.52 13.31
CA VAL A 189 19.63 2.38 12.11
C VAL A 189 20.93 2.15 11.34
N PRO A 190 20.86 1.69 10.08
CA PRO A 190 22.06 1.50 9.27
C PRO A 190 22.89 2.79 9.14
N ASP A 191 24.21 2.68 9.32
CA ASP A 191 25.20 3.76 9.17
C ASP A 191 26.04 3.61 7.88
N SER A 192 25.78 2.57 7.09
CA SER A 192 26.43 2.37 5.81
C SER A 192 26.03 3.47 4.83
N ASN A 193 26.84 3.64 3.79
CA ASN A 193 26.37 4.33 2.59
C ASN A 193 25.07 3.68 2.10
N MET A 194 24.16 4.53 1.61
CA MET A 194 22.92 4.11 0.98
C MET A 194 23.18 3.90 -0.50
N ASP A 195 23.15 2.64 -0.92
CA ASP A 195 23.37 2.27 -2.31
C ASP A 195 22.08 2.46 -3.10
N THR A 196 22.20 2.94 -4.34
CA THR A 196 21.09 2.92 -5.30
C THR A 196 21.23 1.67 -6.14
N VAL A 197 20.22 0.80 -6.10
CA VAL A 197 20.21 -0.50 -6.78
C VAL A 197 19.61 -0.37 -8.17
N VAL A 198 18.44 0.26 -8.25
CA VAL A 198 17.67 0.44 -9.48
C VAL A 198 17.21 1.90 -9.60
N ILE A 199 17.26 2.44 -10.82
CA ILE A 199 16.90 3.80 -11.18
C ILE A 199 15.86 3.77 -12.28
N ASP A 200 14.67 4.27 -11.96
CA ASP A 200 13.64 4.65 -12.92
C ASP A 200 13.82 6.12 -13.32
N THR A 201 13.72 6.40 -14.61
CA THR A 201 13.96 7.73 -15.15
C THR A 201 12.63 8.42 -15.47
N LEU A 202 12.61 9.74 -15.36
CA LEU A 202 11.48 10.59 -15.73
C LEU A 202 10.99 10.33 -17.18
N PRO A 203 9.72 10.63 -17.50
CA PRO A 203 8.76 11.44 -16.72
C PRO A 203 8.04 10.70 -15.58
N TYR A 204 7.56 11.49 -14.62
CA TYR A 204 6.62 11.02 -13.61
C TYR A 204 5.33 10.52 -14.27
N HIS A 205 4.75 9.46 -13.72
CA HIS A 205 3.56 8.81 -14.26
C HIS A 205 2.64 8.29 -13.14
N GLU A 206 1.44 7.80 -13.49
CA GLU A 206 0.37 7.53 -12.51
C GLU A 206 0.73 6.45 -11.47
N HIS A 207 1.32 5.33 -11.88
CA HIS A 207 1.62 4.19 -11.00
C HIS A 207 3.10 3.90 -10.85
N MET A 208 3.76 4.61 -9.94
CA MET A 208 5.20 4.53 -9.73
C MET A 208 5.64 3.67 -8.54
N ALA A 209 4.77 2.79 -8.04
CA ALA A 209 5.18 1.85 -7.00
C ALA A 209 6.34 0.96 -7.50
N LYS A 210 7.38 0.84 -6.66
CA LYS A 210 8.52 -0.04 -6.86
C LYS A 210 8.48 -1.16 -5.81
N ALA A 211 7.46 -2.01 -5.92
CA ALA A 211 7.40 -3.26 -5.18
C ALA A 211 8.58 -4.14 -5.63
N LEU A 212 9.14 -4.93 -4.72
CA LEU A 212 10.31 -5.75 -5.01
C LEU A 212 10.26 -7.12 -4.34
N ALA A 213 10.90 -8.11 -4.96
CA ALA A 213 11.03 -9.47 -4.45
C ALA A 213 12.36 -10.10 -4.91
N PHE A 214 12.80 -11.15 -4.24
CA PHE A 214 14.05 -11.87 -4.53
C PHE A 214 13.79 -13.37 -4.62
N ASP A 215 14.31 -14.03 -5.67
CA ASP A 215 14.21 -15.49 -5.78
C ASP A 215 15.25 -16.24 -4.94
N GLY A 216 16.27 -15.54 -4.43
CA GLY A 216 17.40 -16.13 -3.71
C GLY A 216 18.40 -16.85 -4.62
N LYS A 217 18.34 -16.63 -5.93
CA LYS A 217 19.21 -17.21 -6.97
C LYS A 217 20.00 -16.13 -7.71
N GLY A 218 20.16 -14.94 -7.14
CA GLY A 218 20.83 -13.82 -7.78
C GLY A 218 19.90 -12.82 -8.49
N ASN A 219 18.58 -13.05 -8.48
CA ASN A 219 17.64 -12.18 -9.19
C ASN A 219 16.76 -11.35 -8.24
N MET A 220 16.59 -10.08 -8.59
CA MET A 220 15.65 -9.16 -7.98
C MET A 220 14.55 -8.79 -9.00
N PHE A 221 13.29 -8.83 -8.58
CA PHE A 221 12.13 -8.46 -9.38
C PHE A 221 11.61 -7.11 -8.91
N VAL A 222 11.32 -6.20 -9.83
CA VAL A 222 10.81 -4.86 -9.51
C VAL A 222 9.66 -4.49 -10.45
N SER A 223 8.59 -3.91 -9.89
CA SER A 223 7.41 -3.48 -10.64
C SER A 223 7.62 -2.15 -11.38
N TRP A 224 7.07 -2.02 -12.58
CA TRP A 224 6.87 -0.76 -13.30
C TRP A 224 5.38 -0.64 -13.66
N GLY A 225 4.66 0.23 -12.97
CA GLY A 225 3.22 0.40 -13.20
C GLY A 225 2.94 1.25 -14.45
N MET A 226 1.71 1.18 -14.93
CA MET A 226 1.22 1.95 -16.07
C MET A 226 1.24 3.45 -15.79
N GLY A 227 1.51 4.23 -16.82
CA GLY A 227 1.45 5.69 -16.72
C GLY A 227 0.06 6.31 -16.88
N THR A 228 -0.96 5.49 -17.13
CA THR A 228 -2.35 5.90 -17.35
C THR A 228 -3.30 4.92 -16.70
N ASN A 229 -4.58 5.30 -16.58
CA ASN A 229 -5.60 4.44 -16.01
C ASN A 229 -5.88 3.21 -16.86
N SER A 230 -5.96 3.34 -18.19
CA SER A 230 -6.33 2.24 -19.13
C SER A 230 -5.77 2.42 -20.55
N CYS A 231 -4.61 3.07 -20.72
CA CYS A 231 -3.95 3.29 -22.01
C CYS A 231 -4.84 3.97 -23.08
N GLN A 232 -5.65 4.93 -22.63
CA GLN A 232 -6.52 5.72 -23.48
C GLN A 232 -5.72 6.77 -24.27
N VAL A 233 -6.22 7.15 -25.46
CA VAL A 233 -5.70 8.30 -26.22
C VAL A 233 -5.75 9.57 -25.37
N GLU A 234 -6.85 9.80 -24.66
CA GLU A 234 -7.00 10.84 -23.64
C GLU A 234 -7.32 10.18 -22.29
N ASN A 235 -6.34 10.18 -21.37
CA ASN A 235 -6.43 9.48 -20.08
C ASN A 235 -7.64 9.97 -19.26
N ARG A 236 -8.43 9.03 -18.73
CA ARG A 236 -9.62 9.28 -17.88
C ARG A 236 -10.68 10.21 -18.51
N LYS A 237 -10.71 10.32 -19.84
CA LYS A 237 -11.78 11.02 -20.58
C LYS A 237 -12.91 10.06 -20.95
N PRO A 238 -14.18 10.38 -20.65
CA PRO A 238 -15.33 9.58 -21.07
C PRO A 238 -15.32 9.28 -22.57
N GLY A 239 -15.57 8.02 -22.94
CA GLY A 239 -15.58 7.55 -24.32
C GLY A 239 -14.24 7.59 -25.06
N SER A 240 -13.12 7.97 -24.43
CA SER A 240 -11.82 7.97 -25.12
C SER A 240 -11.41 6.54 -25.48
N PRO A 241 -11.10 6.26 -26.76
CA PRO A 241 -10.63 4.95 -27.18
C PRO A 241 -9.25 4.64 -26.60
N GLY A 242 -8.91 3.35 -26.57
CA GLY A 242 -7.60 2.83 -26.20
C GLY A 242 -6.61 2.94 -27.36
N MET A 243 -5.33 3.17 -27.04
CA MET A 243 -4.25 3.05 -28.02
C MET A 243 -3.96 1.57 -28.28
N ASN A 244 -3.99 1.16 -29.56
CA ASN A 244 -3.76 -0.22 -29.98
C ASN A 244 -2.73 -0.29 -31.15
N PRO A 245 -1.52 -0.85 -30.94
CA PRO A 245 -1.03 -1.38 -29.67
C PRO A 245 -0.83 -0.28 -28.62
N CYS A 246 -0.98 -0.64 -27.35
CA CYS A 246 -0.71 0.24 -26.22
C CYS A 246 0.81 0.51 -26.12
N PRO A 247 1.28 1.76 -26.34
CA PRO A 247 2.71 2.06 -26.36
C PRO A 247 3.37 1.90 -24.98
N TYR A 248 2.61 2.07 -23.89
CA TYR A 248 3.15 1.93 -22.54
C TYR A 248 3.55 0.49 -22.19
N LEU A 249 3.04 -0.55 -22.87
CA LEU A 249 3.45 -1.93 -22.58
C LEU A 249 4.87 -2.26 -23.06
N VAL A 250 5.53 -1.34 -23.77
CA VAL A 250 6.94 -1.48 -24.15
C VAL A 250 7.83 -1.45 -22.90
N ASP A 251 7.57 -0.51 -22.00
CA ASP A 251 8.44 -0.16 -20.86
C ASP A 251 7.68 0.03 -19.54
N HIS A 252 6.37 -0.19 -19.49
CA HIS A 252 5.55 -0.09 -18.27
C HIS A 252 4.52 -1.21 -18.24
N GLY A 253 3.75 -1.27 -17.15
CA GLY A 253 2.67 -2.22 -16.97
C GLY A 253 3.14 -3.66 -16.75
N GLY A 254 4.24 -3.84 -16.03
CA GLY A 254 4.91 -5.13 -15.91
C GLY A 254 5.90 -5.24 -14.75
N ILE A 255 6.70 -6.32 -14.80
CA ILE A 255 7.74 -6.64 -13.82
C ILE A 255 9.04 -6.90 -14.56
N TRP A 256 10.14 -6.33 -14.07
CA TRP A 256 11.48 -6.52 -14.62
C TRP A 256 12.36 -7.29 -13.64
N LYS A 257 13.19 -8.18 -14.19
CA LYS A 257 14.19 -9.01 -13.51
C LYS A 257 15.56 -8.36 -13.65
N PHE A 258 16.24 -8.14 -12.53
CA PHE A 258 17.54 -7.51 -12.39
C PHE A 258 18.52 -8.44 -11.66
N ASP A 259 19.81 -8.23 -11.85
CA ASP A 259 20.85 -8.86 -11.03
C ASP A 259 20.89 -8.18 -9.67
N GLU A 260 20.64 -8.91 -8.59
CA GLU A 260 20.58 -8.33 -7.24
C GLU A 260 21.93 -7.77 -6.73
N ASN A 261 23.03 -8.19 -7.36
CA ASN A 261 24.39 -7.81 -6.97
C ASN A 261 24.88 -6.54 -7.67
N LYS A 262 24.19 -6.09 -8.72
CA LYS A 262 24.56 -4.88 -9.46
C LYS A 262 23.85 -3.65 -8.88
N LEU A 263 24.59 -2.54 -8.84
CA LEU A 263 24.08 -1.23 -8.42
C LEU A 263 23.84 -0.34 -9.64
N GLN A 264 23.03 0.70 -9.44
CA GLN A 264 22.72 1.74 -10.43
C GLN A 264 22.15 1.20 -11.75
N GLN A 265 21.41 0.10 -11.70
CA GLN A 265 20.77 -0.49 -12.86
C GLN A 265 19.61 0.41 -13.33
N LYS A 266 19.53 0.63 -14.63
CA LYS A 266 18.36 1.24 -15.29
C LYS A 266 17.44 0.14 -15.80
N GLN A 267 16.21 0.47 -16.15
CA GLN A 267 15.28 -0.52 -16.70
C GLN A 267 15.85 -1.29 -17.91
N SER A 268 16.62 -0.62 -18.77
CA SER A 268 17.31 -1.24 -19.92
C SER A 268 18.33 -2.32 -19.56
N ASP A 269 18.84 -2.32 -18.31
CA ASP A 269 19.75 -3.33 -17.80
C ASP A 269 19.01 -4.57 -17.28
N GLY A 270 17.70 -4.44 -17.05
CA GLY A 270 16.82 -5.53 -16.64
C GLY A 270 16.18 -6.26 -17.83
N THR A 271 15.69 -7.47 -17.58
CA THR A 271 14.89 -8.23 -18.56
C THR A 271 13.42 -8.20 -18.15
N ARG A 272 12.50 -7.89 -19.08
CA ARG A 272 11.06 -7.92 -18.79
C ARG A 272 10.65 -9.37 -18.45
N TYR A 273 10.17 -9.56 -17.23
CA TYR A 273 9.75 -10.85 -16.71
C TYR A 273 8.26 -11.11 -16.96
N ALA A 274 7.43 -10.08 -16.82
CA ALA A 274 5.99 -10.16 -17.05
C ALA A 274 5.44 -8.81 -17.53
N THR A 275 4.27 -8.85 -18.19
CA THR A 275 3.54 -7.68 -18.70
C THR A 275 2.06 -7.79 -18.39
N GLY A 276 1.28 -6.80 -18.79
CA GLY A 276 -0.18 -6.84 -18.73
C GLY A 276 -0.75 -6.60 -17.34
N MET A 277 -0.11 -5.76 -16.53
CA MET A 277 -0.55 -5.41 -15.17
C MET A 277 -0.50 -3.89 -14.96
N ARG A 278 -1.61 -3.26 -14.57
CA ARG A 278 -1.72 -1.81 -14.36
C ARG A 278 -0.83 -1.31 -13.23
N SER A 279 -1.00 -1.83 -12.03
CA SER A 279 -0.28 -1.36 -10.84
C SER A 279 -0.07 -2.50 -9.86
N ILE A 280 1.16 -2.63 -9.37
CA ILE A 280 1.59 -3.65 -8.42
C ILE A 280 2.17 -2.95 -7.20
N VAL A 281 1.50 -3.08 -6.06
CA VAL A 281 1.94 -2.49 -4.80
C VAL A 281 2.49 -3.54 -3.85
N GLY A 282 1.89 -4.74 -3.84
CA GLY A 282 2.33 -5.90 -3.09
C GLY A 282 2.86 -7.00 -4.01
N MET A 283 4.07 -7.48 -3.75
CA MET A 283 4.72 -8.54 -4.52
C MET A 283 5.69 -9.30 -3.62
N THR A 284 5.71 -10.62 -3.74
CA THR A 284 6.64 -11.47 -2.97
C THR A 284 7.02 -12.71 -3.74
N TRP A 285 8.20 -13.26 -3.44
CA TRP A 285 8.63 -14.56 -3.94
C TRP A 285 8.39 -15.61 -2.86
N ASP A 286 7.57 -16.61 -3.16
CA ASP A 286 7.39 -17.73 -2.26
C ASP A 286 8.41 -18.83 -2.56
N LYS A 287 9.34 -19.03 -1.63
CA LYS A 287 10.37 -20.09 -1.75
C LYS A 287 9.77 -21.50 -1.77
N GLY A 288 8.61 -21.71 -1.16
CA GLY A 288 7.98 -23.04 -1.10
C GLY A 288 7.49 -23.50 -2.47
N THR A 289 6.98 -22.58 -3.28
CA THR A 289 6.47 -22.85 -4.63
C THR A 289 7.41 -22.38 -5.75
N ASP A 290 8.53 -21.79 -5.37
CA ASP A 290 9.57 -21.22 -6.25
C ASP A 290 8.98 -20.33 -7.34
N ALA A 291 8.12 -19.40 -6.93
CA ALA A 291 7.38 -18.53 -7.85
C ALA A 291 7.14 -17.13 -7.29
N LEU A 292 6.99 -16.18 -8.20
CA LEU A 292 6.60 -14.81 -7.89
C LEU A 292 5.07 -14.71 -7.77
N TYR A 293 4.61 -13.98 -6.76
CA TYR A 293 3.21 -13.64 -6.59
C TYR A 293 3.06 -12.13 -6.55
N ALA A 294 2.10 -11.60 -7.30
CA ALA A 294 1.86 -10.17 -7.43
C ALA A 294 0.37 -9.86 -7.23
N LEU A 295 0.13 -8.76 -6.53
CA LEU A 295 -1.20 -8.19 -6.31
C LEU A 295 -1.40 -7.05 -7.30
N HIS A 296 -2.32 -7.24 -8.24
CA HIS A 296 -2.67 -6.30 -9.29
C HIS A 296 -3.88 -5.47 -8.90
N HIS A 297 -3.76 -4.14 -8.98
CA HIS A 297 -4.91 -3.24 -8.87
C HIS A 297 -5.56 -3.06 -10.24
N GLY A 298 -6.86 -3.33 -10.33
CA GLY A 298 -7.64 -3.13 -11.54
C GLY A 298 -7.77 -1.64 -11.93
N ARG A 299 -8.35 -1.36 -13.11
CA ARG A 299 -8.63 0.03 -13.55
C ARG A 299 -9.68 0.73 -12.70
N ASP A 300 -9.62 2.05 -12.70
CA ASP A 300 -10.60 2.93 -12.06
C ASP A 300 -11.70 3.36 -13.04
N ASP A 301 -12.84 3.85 -12.55
CA ASP A 301 -13.77 4.75 -13.27
C ASP A 301 -14.61 4.11 -14.39
N LEU A 302 -14.95 2.82 -14.29
CA LEU A 302 -15.77 2.16 -15.33
C LEU A 302 -17.07 2.92 -15.63
N ARG A 303 -17.85 3.30 -14.61
CA ARG A 303 -19.08 4.09 -14.81
C ARG A 303 -18.79 5.51 -15.32
N LEU A 304 -17.77 6.18 -14.79
CA LEU A 304 -17.47 7.56 -15.18
C LEU A 304 -17.08 7.63 -16.66
N LEU A 305 -16.28 6.66 -17.13
CA LEU A 305 -15.78 6.67 -18.50
C LEU A 305 -16.75 6.03 -19.50
N TRP A 306 -17.56 5.07 -19.05
CA TRP A 306 -18.43 4.24 -19.89
C TRP A 306 -19.82 4.00 -19.24
N PRO A 307 -20.58 5.08 -18.94
CA PRO A 307 -21.84 5.01 -18.20
C PRO A 307 -22.95 4.22 -18.93
N GLU A 308 -22.82 4.02 -20.25
CA GLU A 308 -23.74 3.24 -21.07
C GLU A 308 -23.63 1.72 -20.84
N TYR A 309 -22.47 1.24 -20.40
CA TYR A 309 -22.22 -0.19 -20.15
C TYR A 309 -22.19 -0.54 -18.66
N TYR A 310 -21.76 0.41 -17.82
CA TYR A 310 -21.54 0.16 -16.39
C TYR A 310 -22.46 0.98 -15.51
N SER A 311 -23.35 0.28 -14.82
CA SER A 311 -24.15 0.85 -13.74
C SER A 311 -23.26 1.31 -12.58
N PRO A 312 -23.77 2.16 -11.67
CA PRO A 312 -23.07 2.51 -10.44
C PRO A 312 -22.62 1.28 -9.65
N TRP A 313 -23.50 0.27 -9.61
CA TRP A 313 -23.24 -0.96 -8.87
C TRP A 313 -22.14 -1.77 -9.52
N LYS A 314 -22.21 -1.98 -10.84
CA LYS A 314 -21.17 -2.69 -11.59
C LYS A 314 -19.82 -2.00 -11.42
N SER A 315 -19.76 -0.67 -11.50
CA SER A 315 -18.51 0.07 -11.31
C SER A 315 -17.94 -0.02 -9.89
N ALA A 316 -18.77 -0.23 -8.88
CA ALA A 316 -18.30 -0.48 -7.51
C ALA A 316 -17.83 -1.93 -7.30
N MET A 317 -18.26 -2.86 -8.15
CA MET A 317 -17.90 -4.29 -8.06
C MET A 317 -16.79 -4.69 -9.03
N LEU A 318 -16.55 -3.90 -10.08
CA LEU A 318 -15.63 -4.19 -11.17
C LEU A 318 -14.66 -3.02 -11.42
N PRO A 319 -13.52 -3.29 -12.06
CA PRO A 319 -12.95 -4.62 -12.33
C PRO A 319 -12.44 -5.28 -11.05
N SER A 320 -12.16 -6.59 -11.08
CA SER A 320 -11.51 -7.28 -9.98
C SER A 320 -10.12 -6.70 -9.68
N ASP A 321 -9.76 -6.64 -8.41
CA ASP A 321 -8.34 -6.68 -8.02
C ASP A 321 -7.88 -8.14 -8.00
N GLU A 322 -6.63 -8.44 -8.33
CA GLU A 322 -6.22 -9.82 -8.69
C GLU A 322 -4.95 -10.27 -7.96
N LEU A 323 -4.94 -11.53 -7.52
CA LEU A 323 -3.73 -12.25 -7.11
C LEU A 323 -3.24 -13.11 -8.28
N PHE A 324 -2.03 -12.85 -8.75
CA PHE A 324 -1.37 -13.65 -9.79
C PHE A 324 -0.26 -14.53 -9.21
N LYS A 325 -0.10 -15.71 -9.80
CA LYS A 325 1.18 -16.44 -9.80
C LYS A 325 1.88 -16.12 -11.12
N VAL A 326 3.00 -15.41 -11.02
CA VAL A 326 3.70 -14.83 -12.15
C VAL A 326 4.93 -15.68 -12.48
N ASN A 327 5.00 -16.14 -13.72
CA ASN A 327 6.18 -16.82 -14.27
C ASN A 327 6.77 -15.95 -15.40
N GLU A 328 7.97 -16.31 -15.88
CA GLU A 328 8.61 -15.62 -17.01
C GLU A 328 7.72 -15.68 -18.25
N GLY A 329 7.50 -14.52 -18.89
CA GLY A 329 6.62 -14.38 -20.05
C GLY A 329 5.13 -14.24 -19.71
N PHE A 330 4.75 -14.15 -18.43
CA PHE A 330 3.35 -13.94 -18.04
C PHE A 330 2.79 -12.63 -18.62
N ASP A 331 1.56 -12.70 -19.16
CA ASP A 331 0.79 -11.55 -19.63
C ASP A 331 -0.57 -11.52 -18.92
N GLY A 332 -0.78 -10.53 -18.05
CA GLY A 332 -2.03 -10.38 -17.30
C GLY A 332 -3.21 -9.86 -18.13
N GLY A 333 -2.97 -9.43 -19.37
CA GLY A 333 -3.98 -8.96 -20.33
C GLY A 333 -4.28 -7.47 -20.30
N PHE A 334 -3.89 -6.75 -19.25
CA PHE A 334 -4.12 -5.32 -19.14
C PHE A 334 -3.29 -4.55 -20.21
N PRO A 335 -3.78 -3.46 -20.82
CA PRO A 335 -5.06 -2.76 -20.61
C PRO A 335 -6.22 -3.33 -21.44
N TYR A 336 -5.95 -4.26 -22.37
CA TYR A 336 -6.95 -4.75 -23.32
C TYR A 336 -8.07 -5.55 -22.64
N TYR A 337 -7.75 -6.24 -21.55
CA TYR A 337 -8.70 -7.04 -20.78
C TYR A 337 -8.64 -6.69 -19.30
N TYR A 338 -9.80 -6.71 -18.64
CA TYR A 338 -9.92 -6.71 -17.19
C TYR A 338 -10.57 -8.02 -16.73
N TYR A 339 -10.38 -8.40 -15.47
CA TYR A 339 -11.04 -9.59 -14.93
C TYR A 339 -12.37 -9.25 -14.27
N ASP A 340 -13.42 -9.96 -14.66
CA ASP A 340 -14.70 -9.98 -13.98
C ASP A 340 -14.79 -11.26 -13.16
N GLN A 341 -14.67 -11.12 -11.84
CA GLN A 341 -14.71 -12.20 -10.88
C GLN A 341 -16.11 -12.79 -10.69
N MET A 342 -17.18 -12.08 -11.09
CA MET A 342 -18.55 -12.60 -11.04
C MET A 342 -18.82 -13.52 -12.24
N LEU A 343 -18.18 -13.24 -13.38
CA LEU A 343 -18.22 -14.09 -14.57
C LEU A 343 -17.06 -15.08 -14.67
N GLU A 344 -16.06 -14.94 -13.80
CA GLU A 344 -14.78 -15.65 -13.80
C GLU A 344 -14.03 -15.60 -15.14
N LYS A 345 -14.09 -14.45 -15.82
CA LYS A 345 -13.61 -14.26 -17.20
C LYS A 345 -12.79 -12.99 -17.37
N LYS A 346 -11.88 -13.01 -18.34
CA LYS A 346 -11.20 -11.81 -18.84
C LYS A 346 -12.11 -11.17 -19.89
N ILE A 347 -12.60 -9.98 -19.58
CA ILE A 347 -13.54 -9.22 -20.41
C ILE A 347 -12.76 -8.15 -21.17
N LEU A 348 -13.09 -7.97 -22.45
CA LEU A 348 -12.49 -6.93 -23.29
C LEU A 348 -12.83 -5.56 -22.69
N SER A 349 -11.81 -4.75 -22.45
CA SER A 349 -11.98 -3.41 -21.90
C SER A 349 -12.74 -2.53 -22.90
N PRO A 350 -13.62 -1.61 -22.45
CA PRO A 350 -14.43 -0.77 -23.32
C PRO A 350 -13.61 0.09 -24.28
N GLU A 351 -12.43 0.53 -23.85
CA GLU A 351 -11.44 1.26 -24.65
C GLU A 351 -11.11 0.55 -25.98
N TYR A 352 -11.29 -0.78 -26.04
CA TYR A 352 -10.95 -1.64 -27.17
C TYR A 352 -12.18 -2.30 -27.79
N GLY A 353 -13.38 -1.76 -27.57
CA GLY A 353 -14.63 -2.23 -28.15
C GLY A 353 -15.32 -3.35 -27.36
N GLY A 354 -15.07 -3.41 -26.05
CA GLY A 354 -15.84 -4.21 -25.10
C GLY A 354 -17.11 -3.48 -24.62
N ASP A 355 -18.07 -4.25 -24.14
CA ASP A 355 -19.41 -3.80 -23.72
C ASP A 355 -19.76 -4.27 -22.29
N GLY A 356 -18.77 -4.77 -21.56
CA GLY A 356 -18.92 -5.36 -20.23
C GLY A 356 -19.31 -6.84 -20.21
N VAL A 357 -19.47 -7.49 -21.36
CA VAL A 357 -19.69 -8.96 -21.46
C VAL A 357 -18.83 -9.63 -22.52
N LYS A 358 -18.41 -8.91 -23.56
CA LYS A 358 -17.59 -9.42 -24.65
C LYS A 358 -16.20 -9.83 -24.17
N GLU A 359 -15.84 -11.10 -24.39
CA GLU A 359 -14.53 -11.64 -23.97
C GLU A 359 -13.40 -11.36 -24.95
N GLY A 360 -13.67 -11.19 -26.24
CA GLY A 360 -12.62 -11.10 -27.27
C GLY A 360 -11.69 -12.32 -27.23
N ASP A 361 -10.38 -12.08 -27.26
CA ASP A 361 -9.35 -13.13 -27.07
C ASP A 361 -9.00 -13.36 -25.58
N GLY A 362 -9.77 -12.78 -24.65
CA GLY A 362 -9.50 -12.82 -23.21
C GLY A 362 -9.39 -14.24 -22.64
N ALA A 363 -10.10 -15.21 -23.21
CA ALA A 363 -10.04 -16.61 -22.80
C ALA A 363 -8.67 -17.28 -23.05
N LYS A 364 -7.82 -16.70 -23.90
CA LYS A 364 -6.45 -17.19 -24.17
C LYS A 364 -5.44 -16.73 -23.11
N LEU A 365 -5.80 -15.74 -22.30
CA LEU A 365 -4.94 -15.17 -21.27
C LEU A 365 -5.01 -15.99 -19.97
N PRO A 366 -3.94 -15.97 -19.16
CA PRO A 366 -3.97 -16.59 -17.85
C PRO A 366 -5.02 -15.93 -16.95
N LYS A 367 -5.77 -16.78 -16.22
CA LYS A 367 -6.66 -16.32 -15.15
C LYS A 367 -5.86 -16.00 -13.88
N PRO A 368 -6.31 -15.04 -13.06
CA PRO A 368 -5.76 -14.88 -11.72
C PRO A 368 -5.97 -16.14 -10.87
N LEU A 369 -5.13 -16.33 -9.85
CA LEU A 369 -5.37 -17.35 -8.83
C LEU A 369 -6.62 -17.03 -8.01
N LEU A 370 -6.86 -15.74 -7.78
CA LEU A 370 -8.00 -15.23 -7.04
C LEU A 370 -8.34 -13.81 -7.52
N GLY A 371 -9.63 -13.52 -7.68
CA GLY A 371 -10.15 -12.18 -7.85
C GLY A 371 -10.82 -11.67 -6.56
N PHE A 372 -10.43 -10.49 -6.11
CA PHE A 372 -11.18 -9.71 -5.11
C PHE A 372 -12.20 -8.82 -5.82
N PRO A 373 -13.36 -8.50 -5.21
CA PRO A 373 -14.24 -7.48 -5.76
C PRO A 373 -13.49 -6.17 -5.98
N GLY A 374 -14.00 -5.35 -6.89
CA GLY A 374 -13.29 -4.16 -7.32
C GLY A 374 -12.95 -3.19 -6.21
N HIS A 375 -11.76 -2.62 -6.35
CA HIS A 375 -11.24 -1.51 -5.54
C HIS A 375 -10.88 -1.87 -4.09
N PHE A 376 -10.68 -3.14 -3.75
CA PHE A 376 -10.23 -3.54 -2.40
C PHE A 376 -8.77 -3.13 -2.11
N ALA A 377 -7.99 -2.81 -3.15
CA ALA A 377 -6.61 -2.31 -3.08
C ALA A 377 -5.68 -3.24 -2.28
N PRO A 378 -5.43 -4.48 -2.75
CA PRO A 378 -4.50 -5.40 -2.11
C PRO A 378 -3.06 -4.85 -2.19
N ASN A 379 -2.47 -4.53 -1.05
CA ASN A 379 -1.25 -3.73 -0.98
C ASN A 379 -0.02 -4.45 -0.43
N ASP A 380 -0.19 -5.60 0.23
CA ASP A 380 0.92 -6.43 0.67
C ASP A 380 0.48 -7.90 0.77
N ILE A 381 1.43 -8.81 0.60
CA ILE A 381 1.23 -10.26 0.63
C ILE A 381 2.35 -10.93 1.43
N LEU A 382 1.96 -11.78 2.37
CA LEU A 382 2.87 -12.55 3.21
C LEU A 382 2.46 -14.01 3.22
N PHE A 383 3.33 -14.89 2.71
CA PHE A 383 3.19 -16.34 2.91
C PHE A 383 3.68 -16.70 4.30
N TYR A 384 2.78 -17.19 5.14
CA TYR A 384 3.10 -17.49 6.53
C TYR A 384 3.93 -18.77 6.66
N LYS A 385 5.08 -18.68 7.33
CA LYS A 385 6.03 -19.79 7.51
C LYS A 385 6.24 -20.17 8.97
N GLY A 386 5.88 -19.30 9.90
CA GLY A 386 6.07 -19.50 11.33
C GLY A 386 5.24 -20.64 11.92
N ASP A 387 5.57 -20.98 13.17
CA ASP A 387 4.91 -22.06 13.91
C ASP A 387 3.94 -21.57 14.98
N GLN A 388 3.82 -20.26 15.17
CA GLN A 388 3.10 -19.66 16.30
C GLN A 388 1.58 -19.66 16.09
N PHE A 389 1.09 -19.48 14.86
CA PHE A 389 -0.32 -19.63 14.51
C PHE A 389 -0.75 -21.11 14.32
N PRO A 390 -2.07 -21.42 14.30
CA PRO A 390 -2.56 -22.76 14.00
C PRO A 390 -2.01 -23.32 12.67
N PRO A 391 -1.75 -24.64 12.56
CA PRO A 391 -1.06 -25.23 11.40
C PRO A 391 -1.70 -24.93 10.03
N ARG A 392 -3.02 -24.68 9.98
CA ARG A 392 -3.73 -24.34 8.73
C ARG A 392 -3.25 -23.04 8.06
N TYR A 393 -2.61 -22.15 8.80
CA TYR A 393 -2.09 -20.90 8.25
C TYR A 393 -0.78 -21.12 7.47
N LYS A 394 -0.11 -22.27 7.70
CA LYS A 394 1.05 -22.65 6.90
C LYS A 394 0.63 -22.85 5.44
N GLU A 395 1.53 -22.47 4.54
CA GLU A 395 1.35 -22.53 3.08
C GLU A 395 0.32 -21.57 2.48
N GLY A 396 -0.51 -20.91 3.28
CA GLY A 396 -1.40 -19.84 2.83
C GLY A 396 -0.76 -18.46 2.84
N ALA A 397 -1.53 -17.46 2.40
CA ALA A 397 -1.08 -16.08 2.29
C ALA A 397 -1.98 -15.14 3.09
N PHE A 398 -1.38 -14.29 3.93
CA PHE A 398 -2.03 -13.09 4.44
C PHE A 398 -1.93 -11.98 3.39
N ILE A 399 -3.05 -11.28 3.16
CA ILE A 399 -3.12 -10.16 2.22
C ILE A 399 -3.75 -8.97 2.92
N SER A 400 -3.10 -7.82 2.79
CA SER A 400 -3.57 -6.55 3.32
C SER A 400 -4.44 -5.84 2.28
N LEU A 401 -5.75 -5.74 2.53
CA LEU A 401 -6.71 -5.04 1.67
C LEU A 401 -6.87 -3.61 2.21
N HIS A 402 -6.17 -2.67 1.58
CA HIS A 402 -6.01 -1.29 2.06
C HIS A 402 -7.30 -0.48 2.03
N GLY A 403 -8.29 -0.94 1.28
CA GLY A 403 -9.63 -0.38 1.21
C GLY A 403 -9.87 0.52 0.02
N SER A 404 -11.13 0.68 -0.35
CA SER A 404 -11.50 1.35 -1.58
C SER A 404 -11.47 2.87 -1.50
N THR A 405 -11.41 3.48 -2.69
CA THR A 405 -11.63 4.92 -2.90
C THR A 405 -12.60 5.19 -4.06
N ASN A 406 -12.86 4.20 -4.92
CA ASN A 406 -13.54 4.38 -6.21
C ASN A 406 -14.81 3.52 -6.35
N ARG A 407 -15.68 3.57 -5.34
CA ARG A 407 -16.91 2.75 -5.27
C ARG A 407 -18.20 3.53 -5.16
N ILE A 408 -18.12 4.84 -5.35
CA ILE A 408 -19.25 5.73 -5.16
C ILE A 408 -20.35 5.39 -6.21
N PRO A 409 -21.62 5.30 -5.80
CA PRO A 409 -22.22 5.78 -4.55
C PRO A 409 -22.38 4.71 -3.46
N TYR A 410 -21.68 3.59 -3.52
CA TYR A 410 -21.73 2.56 -2.48
C TYR A 410 -20.67 2.82 -1.41
N PRO A 411 -20.84 2.24 -0.20
CA PRO A 411 -19.85 2.34 0.86
C PRO A 411 -18.45 1.93 0.38
N GLN A 412 -17.42 2.55 0.96
CA GLN A 412 -16.07 2.06 0.84
C GLN A 412 -15.96 0.72 1.60
N VAL A 413 -15.22 -0.21 1.00
CA VAL A 413 -15.06 -1.58 1.51
C VAL A 413 -13.58 -1.95 1.56
N GLY A 414 -13.28 -3.13 2.10
CA GLY A 414 -11.93 -3.54 2.42
C GLY A 414 -11.54 -2.97 3.78
N ASN A 415 -10.31 -2.48 3.91
CA ASN A 415 -9.71 -2.11 5.19
C ASN A 415 -9.64 -3.31 6.15
N VAL A 416 -9.16 -4.44 5.65
CA VAL A 416 -9.01 -5.69 6.42
C VAL A 416 -7.74 -6.42 6.01
N VAL A 417 -7.23 -7.27 6.91
CA VAL A 417 -6.27 -8.31 6.53
C VAL A 417 -7.05 -9.60 6.32
N VAL A 418 -6.85 -10.24 5.18
CA VAL A 418 -7.47 -11.53 4.86
C VAL A 418 -6.43 -12.64 4.83
N PHE A 419 -6.88 -13.88 5.00
CA PHE A 419 -6.08 -15.07 4.76
C PHE A 419 -6.63 -15.80 3.53
N VAL A 420 -5.76 -16.15 2.59
CA VAL A 420 -6.07 -16.99 1.44
C VAL A 420 -5.50 -18.38 1.70
N PRO A 421 -6.36 -19.41 1.88
CA PRO A 421 -5.89 -20.78 2.05
C PRO A 421 -5.29 -21.28 0.74
N MET A 422 -4.05 -21.77 0.81
CA MET A 422 -3.32 -22.27 -0.35
C MET A 422 -2.58 -23.56 -0.02
N LYS A 423 -2.32 -24.36 -1.05
CA LYS A 423 -1.48 -25.56 -1.00
C LYS A 423 -0.77 -25.74 -2.33
N ASN A 424 0.53 -26.00 -2.31
CA ASN A 424 1.35 -26.17 -3.52
C ASN A 424 1.15 -25.05 -4.56
N GLY A 425 1.01 -23.81 -4.11
CA GLY A 425 0.85 -22.62 -4.96
C GLY A 425 -0.51 -22.49 -5.65
N LYS A 426 -1.52 -23.21 -5.18
CA LYS A 426 -2.91 -23.11 -5.63
C LYS A 426 -3.80 -22.68 -4.48
N VAL A 427 -4.79 -21.84 -4.76
CA VAL A 427 -5.86 -21.49 -3.81
C VAL A 427 -6.75 -22.70 -3.59
N THR A 428 -7.05 -23.01 -2.33
CA THR A 428 -7.82 -24.21 -1.95
C THR A 428 -9.22 -23.90 -1.40
N GLY A 429 -9.55 -22.62 -1.22
CA GLY A 429 -10.84 -22.17 -0.71
C GLY A 429 -10.99 -20.66 -0.81
N PRO A 430 -12.15 -20.11 -0.38
CA PRO A 430 -12.36 -18.68 -0.36
C PRO A 430 -11.38 -17.99 0.59
N TRP A 431 -11.07 -16.72 0.32
CA TRP A 431 -10.35 -15.88 1.28
C TRP A 431 -11.18 -15.69 2.56
N GLU A 432 -10.53 -15.47 3.69
CA GLU A 432 -11.15 -15.42 5.02
C GLU A 432 -10.78 -14.11 5.71
N VAL A 433 -11.72 -13.47 6.41
CA VAL A 433 -11.44 -12.21 7.15
C VAL A 433 -10.62 -12.56 8.39
N PHE A 434 -9.34 -12.16 8.40
CA PHE A 434 -8.42 -12.47 9.49
C PHE A 434 -8.29 -11.33 10.50
N ALA A 435 -8.11 -10.08 10.06
CA ALA A 435 -8.12 -8.94 10.97
C ALA A 435 -9.01 -7.84 10.41
N ASP A 436 -9.90 -7.35 11.26
CA ASP A 436 -10.91 -6.32 10.95
C ASP A 436 -10.85 -5.20 12.01
N GLY A 437 -11.71 -4.20 11.90
CA GLY A 437 -11.79 -3.06 12.83
C GLY A 437 -11.03 -1.82 12.38
N PHE A 438 -10.24 -1.90 11.30
CA PHE A 438 -9.47 -0.77 10.79
C PHE A 438 -10.35 0.42 10.37
N GLY A 439 -11.52 0.15 9.78
CA GLY A 439 -12.47 1.20 9.39
C GLY A 439 -12.99 2.02 10.59
N GLY A 440 -13.19 1.39 11.75
CA GLY A 440 -13.72 2.01 12.96
C GLY A 440 -15.18 2.49 12.88
N LYS A 441 -15.87 2.20 11.78
CA LYS A 441 -17.29 2.49 11.54
C LYS A 441 -17.89 1.40 10.66
N ASP A 442 -19.17 1.09 10.84
CA ASP A 442 -19.86 0.05 10.05
C ASP A 442 -19.99 0.44 8.56
N THR A 443 -20.18 1.73 8.28
CA THR A 443 -20.33 2.23 6.91
C THR A 443 -19.40 3.41 6.68
N LEU A 444 -18.55 3.30 5.66
CA LEU A 444 -17.64 4.35 5.24
C LEU A 444 -18.16 4.97 3.95
N ALA A 445 -18.64 6.21 3.99
CA ALA A 445 -19.04 6.92 2.76
C ALA A 445 -17.81 7.43 1.99
N VAL A 446 -16.80 7.87 2.72
CA VAL A 446 -15.55 8.44 2.22
C VAL A 446 -14.36 7.61 2.68
N ALA A 447 -13.35 7.46 1.83
CA ALA A 447 -12.14 6.70 2.13
C ALA A 447 -11.37 7.21 3.36
N ASN A 448 -11.36 8.53 3.58
CA ASN A 448 -10.68 9.19 4.69
C ASN A 448 -11.38 9.02 6.04
N ASP A 449 -12.64 8.58 6.07
CA ASP A 449 -13.35 8.30 7.32
C ASP A 449 -12.83 7.04 8.02
N ALA A 450 -12.06 6.20 7.31
CA ALA A 450 -11.45 5.02 7.90
C ALA A 450 -10.46 5.43 8.99
N THR A 451 -10.64 4.90 10.20
CA THR A 451 -9.77 5.19 11.35
C THR A 451 -8.33 4.79 11.08
N TYR A 452 -8.15 3.65 10.41
CA TYR A 452 -6.90 3.03 9.99
C TYR A 452 -7.08 2.37 8.62
N ARG A 453 -5.98 2.20 7.88
CA ARG A 453 -5.99 1.48 6.59
C ARG A 453 -4.80 0.52 6.52
N PRO A 454 -5.03 -0.81 6.62
CA PRO A 454 -3.95 -1.79 6.73
C PRO A 454 -3.10 -1.77 5.47
N MET A 455 -1.78 -1.92 5.63
CA MET A 455 -0.82 -1.73 4.57
C MET A 455 0.26 -2.81 4.62
N GLY A 456 1.38 -2.59 5.32
CA GLY A 456 2.49 -3.54 5.36
C GLY A 456 2.24 -4.72 6.29
N LEU A 457 2.71 -5.90 5.88
CA LEU A 457 2.71 -7.15 6.65
C LEU A 457 4.14 -7.64 6.85
N ALA A 458 4.46 -8.16 8.04
CA ALA A 458 5.72 -8.86 8.28
C ALA A 458 5.56 -9.97 9.31
N GLU A 459 6.36 -11.02 9.18
CA GLU A 459 6.43 -12.10 10.16
C GLU A 459 7.55 -11.79 11.14
N GLY A 460 7.25 -11.85 12.44
CA GLY A 460 8.23 -11.73 13.51
C GLY A 460 9.10 -12.99 13.63
N PRO A 461 10.25 -12.91 14.33
CA PRO A 461 11.15 -14.06 14.52
C PRO A 461 10.49 -15.21 15.29
N ASP A 462 9.45 -14.93 16.06
CA ASP A 462 8.65 -15.90 16.81
C ASP A 462 7.46 -16.45 16.00
N GLY A 463 7.24 -16.01 14.75
CA GLY A 463 6.07 -16.34 13.95
C GLY A 463 4.81 -15.52 14.26
N SER A 464 4.90 -14.42 15.01
CA SER A 464 3.79 -13.45 15.12
C SER A 464 3.63 -12.61 13.84
N LEU A 465 2.43 -12.11 13.57
CA LEU A 465 2.16 -11.28 12.39
C LEU A 465 2.14 -9.79 12.79
N TYR A 466 2.95 -8.98 12.12
CA TYR A 466 2.94 -7.53 12.26
C TYR A 466 2.10 -6.91 11.14
N VAL A 467 1.32 -5.88 11.48
CA VAL A 467 0.50 -5.13 10.54
C VAL A 467 0.73 -3.63 10.76
N GLY A 468 1.16 -2.92 9.72
CA GLY A 468 1.27 -1.46 9.72
C GLY A 468 0.12 -0.79 8.95
N GLU A 469 -0.19 0.46 9.27
CA GLU A 469 -1.26 1.21 8.60
C GLU A 469 -0.90 2.65 8.21
N THR A 470 -1.59 3.19 7.19
CA THR A 470 -1.18 4.44 6.52
C THR A 470 -1.75 5.75 7.08
N GLN A 471 -2.75 5.72 7.96
CA GLN A 471 -3.43 6.92 8.45
C GLN A 471 -2.70 7.56 9.63
N LYS A 472 -2.31 6.77 10.63
CA LYS A 472 -1.62 7.25 11.85
C LYS A 472 -0.21 6.69 11.99
N GLY A 473 0.15 5.69 11.19
CA GLY A 473 1.37 4.93 11.31
C GLY A 473 1.39 4.01 12.54
N LYS A 474 0.22 3.50 12.92
CA LYS A 474 0.07 2.50 13.97
C LYS A 474 0.60 1.14 13.50
N ILE A 475 1.20 0.38 14.41
CA ILE A 475 1.69 -0.98 14.13
C ILE A 475 1.18 -1.92 15.21
N TRP A 476 0.56 -3.02 14.80
CA TRP A 476 0.13 -4.11 15.67
C TRP A 476 1.05 -5.32 15.51
N ARG A 477 1.16 -6.10 16.58
CA ARG A 477 1.69 -7.46 16.59
C ARG A 477 0.57 -8.40 17.01
N ILE A 478 0.17 -9.28 16.11
CA ILE A 478 -0.89 -10.28 16.27
C ILE A 478 -0.26 -11.62 16.64
N MET A 479 -0.75 -12.20 17.74
CA MET A 479 -0.27 -13.44 18.34
C MET A 479 -1.44 -14.41 18.54
N TYR A 480 -1.15 -15.70 18.57
CA TYR A 480 -2.08 -16.77 18.90
C TYR A 480 -1.78 -17.31 20.30
N LYS A 481 -2.72 -17.09 21.22
CA LYS A 481 -2.65 -17.50 22.62
C LYS A 481 -3.64 -18.61 22.98
N GLY A 482 -4.47 -19.03 22.02
CA GLY A 482 -5.37 -20.16 22.17
C GLY A 482 -4.67 -21.53 22.08
N ASP A 483 -5.44 -22.60 22.25
CA ASP A 483 -4.97 -23.96 21.95
C ASP A 483 -5.02 -24.20 20.44
N LYS A 484 -3.88 -24.51 19.82
CA LYS A 484 -3.79 -24.75 18.36
C LYS A 484 -4.64 -25.95 17.93
N LYS A 485 -4.88 -26.90 18.83
CA LYS A 485 -5.69 -28.10 18.55
C LYS A 485 -7.19 -27.80 18.56
N SER A 486 -7.61 -26.74 19.24
CA SER A 486 -9.02 -26.35 19.30
C SER A 486 -9.44 -25.38 18.20
N PHE A 487 -8.49 -24.74 17.50
CA PHE A 487 -8.80 -23.84 16.38
C PHE A 487 -9.39 -24.62 15.21
N GLY A 488 -10.61 -24.28 14.79
CA GLY A 488 -11.24 -25.01 13.70
C GLY A 488 -12.54 -24.38 13.22
N ASN A 489 -13.53 -25.23 12.92
CA ASN A 489 -14.75 -24.82 12.23
C ASN A 489 -15.53 -23.70 12.94
N LYS A 490 -15.45 -23.62 14.27
CA LYS A 490 -16.12 -22.57 15.03
C LYS A 490 -15.53 -21.20 14.70
N GLU A 491 -14.22 -21.04 14.80
CA GLU A 491 -13.54 -19.79 14.50
C GLU A 491 -13.69 -19.42 13.03
N LEU A 492 -13.59 -20.40 12.13
CA LEU A 492 -13.79 -20.20 10.69
C LEU A 492 -15.22 -19.75 10.36
N ALA A 493 -16.24 -20.29 11.01
CA ALA A 493 -17.62 -19.85 10.84
C ALA A 493 -17.81 -18.40 11.32
N GLU A 494 -17.17 -18.00 12.42
CA GLU A 494 -17.20 -16.60 12.88
C GLU A 494 -16.47 -15.65 11.92
N MET A 495 -15.34 -16.08 11.36
CA MET A 495 -14.63 -15.32 10.31
C MET A 495 -15.50 -15.16 9.06
N GLU A 496 -16.21 -16.21 8.64
CA GLU A 496 -17.08 -16.16 7.47
C GLU A 496 -18.27 -15.22 7.66
N LYS A 497 -18.89 -15.21 8.86
CA LYS A 497 -19.99 -14.29 9.19
C LYS A 497 -19.60 -12.81 9.00
N ARG A 498 -18.32 -12.46 9.17
CA ARG A 498 -17.85 -11.07 8.97
C ARG A 498 -18.00 -10.58 7.54
N LYS A 499 -18.00 -11.46 6.54
CA LYS A 499 -18.19 -11.05 5.14
C LYS A 499 -19.58 -10.48 4.88
N ALA A 500 -20.54 -10.69 5.78
CA ALA A 500 -21.86 -10.07 5.71
C ALA A 500 -21.90 -8.63 6.24
N LEU A 501 -20.81 -8.11 6.82
CA LEU A 501 -20.75 -6.74 7.34
C LEU A 501 -20.77 -5.71 6.20
N PRO A 502 -21.30 -4.49 6.44
CA PRO A 502 -21.52 -3.52 5.36
C PRO A 502 -20.25 -3.09 4.61
N HIS A 503 -19.08 -3.14 5.26
CA HIS A 503 -17.77 -2.82 4.67
C HIS A 503 -17.08 -4.00 3.96
N LEU A 504 -17.75 -5.15 3.83
CA LEU A 504 -17.21 -6.34 3.15
C LEU A 504 -18.21 -7.05 2.23
N LYS A 505 -19.51 -6.96 2.53
CA LYS A 505 -20.55 -7.61 1.73
C LYS A 505 -20.59 -7.05 0.31
N THR A 506 -21.09 -7.87 -0.62
CA THR A 506 -21.64 -7.35 -1.87
C THR A 506 -22.82 -6.43 -1.52
N PRO A 507 -22.78 -5.14 -1.92
CA PRO A 507 -23.85 -4.21 -1.59
C PRO A 507 -25.12 -4.59 -2.37
N ASP A 508 -26.28 -4.34 -1.77
CA ASP A 508 -27.55 -4.33 -2.48
C ASP A 508 -27.61 -3.09 -3.40
N GLU A 509 -28.05 -3.25 -4.65
CA GLU A 509 -28.05 -2.16 -5.63
C GLU A 509 -28.92 -0.96 -5.22
N MET A 510 -29.96 -1.19 -4.41
CA MET A 510 -30.92 -0.16 -4.04
C MET A 510 -30.71 0.32 -2.61
N ALA A 511 -30.61 -0.61 -1.66
CA ALA A 511 -30.61 -0.32 -0.22
C ALA A 511 -29.28 0.27 0.26
N ASP A 512 -28.16 -0.12 -0.35
CA ASP A 512 -26.83 0.36 0.03
C ASP A 512 -26.34 1.53 -0.85
N ASN A 513 -27.17 2.04 -1.76
CA ASN A 513 -26.85 3.21 -2.58
C ASN A 513 -26.99 4.50 -1.76
N LEU A 514 -25.86 5.15 -1.45
CA LEU A 514 -25.81 6.30 -0.53
C LEU A 514 -26.46 7.56 -1.12
N ASP A 515 -26.60 7.66 -2.45
CA ASP A 515 -27.18 8.83 -3.11
C ASP A 515 -28.72 8.87 -3.02
N ARG A 516 -29.37 7.78 -2.59
CA ARG A 516 -30.84 7.70 -2.52
C ARG A 516 -31.45 8.27 -1.25
N LYS A 517 -30.64 8.68 -0.26
CA LYS A 517 -31.11 9.23 1.03
C LYS A 517 -31.42 10.73 1.03
N GLY A 518 -31.37 11.38 -0.13
CA GLY A 518 -31.81 12.76 -0.35
C GLY A 518 -31.72 13.07 -1.83
N LYS A 519 -32.69 13.79 -2.41
CA LYS A 519 -32.63 14.17 -3.83
C LYS A 519 -31.51 15.20 -4.00
N PRO A 520 -30.43 14.92 -4.76
CA PRO A 520 -29.42 15.92 -5.02
C PRO A 520 -30.02 17.06 -5.84
N VAL A 521 -29.68 18.30 -5.47
CA VAL A 521 -29.85 19.46 -6.35
C VAL A 521 -29.03 19.20 -7.62
N HIS A 522 -29.48 19.61 -8.81
CA HIS A 522 -28.84 19.25 -10.09
C HIS A 522 -27.30 19.41 -10.11
N ALA A 523 -26.79 20.47 -9.48
CA ALA A 523 -25.35 20.71 -9.29
C ALA A 523 -24.62 19.65 -8.41
N GLU A 524 -25.26 19.20 -7.33
CA GLU A 524 -24.74 18.12 -6.48
C GLU A 524 -24.75 16.78 -7.22
N LEU A 525 -25.75 16.53 -8.06
CA LEU A 525 -25.80 15.33 -8.90
C LEU A 525 -24.63 15.32 -9.90
N LEU A 526 -24.38 16.44 -10.57
CA LEU A 526 -23.26 16.57 -11.49
C LEU A 526 -21.92 16.41 -10.78
N TYR A 527 -21.75 17.00 -9.58
CA TYR A 527 -20.57 16.76 -8.75
C TYR A 527 -20.41 15.26 -8.40
N ASN A 528 -21.52 14.61 -8.01
CA ASN A 528 -21.54 13.20 -7.65
C ASN A 528 -21.15 12.28 -8.81
N ILE A 529 -21.48 12.66 -10.04
CA ILE A 529 -21.14 11.89 -11.24
C ILE A 529 -19.67 12.12 -11.63
N TYR A 530 -19.24 13.38 -11.76
CA TYR A 530 -17.98 13.71 -12.45
C TYR A 530 -16.80 13.99 -11.53
N CYS A 531 -17.05 14.48 -10.31
CA CYS A 531 -15.98 14.96 -9.43
C CYS A 531 -15.78 14.08 -8.19
N ARG A 532 -16.85 13.46 -7.70
CA ARG A 532 -16.90 12.81 -6.40
C ARG A 532 -16.05 11.54 -6.31
N ASN A 533 -15.86 10.77 -7.38
CA ASN A 533 -14.98 9.58 -7.35
C ASN A 533 -13.55 9.92 -6.90
N CYS A 534 -13.03 11.07 -7.34
CA CYS A 534 -11.70 11.53 -6.97
C CYS A 534 -11.73 12.40 -5.72
N HIS A 535 -12.60 13.42 -5.67
CA HIS A 535 -12.61 14.43 -4.61
C HIS A 535 -13.46 14.07 -3.38
N GLN A 536 -14.13 12.90 -3.40
CA GLN A 536 -14.96 12.36 -2.31
C GLN A 536 -16.19 13.22 -1.97
N SER A 537 -17.15 12.70 -1.19
CA SER A 537 -18.40 13.43 -0.90
C SER A 537 -18.24 14.60 0.06
N ASP A 538 -17.14 14.63 0.82
CA ASP A 538 -16.79 15.72 1.74
C ASP A 538 -15.87 16.76 1.10
N GLY A 539 -15.47 16.55 -0.17
CA GLY A 539 -14.54 17.39 -0.90
C GLY A 539 -13.11 17.29 -0.38
N ASN A 540 -12.73 16.33 0.47
CA ASN A 540 -11.36 16.24 1.00
C ASN A 540 -10.40 15.43 0.10
N GLY A 541 -10.89 14.80 -0.97
CA GLY A 541 -10.11 13.83 -1.73
C GLY A 541 -9.80 12.57 -0.92
N ASP A 542 -8.99 11.65 -1.43
CA ASP A 542 -8.60 10.41 -0.73
C ASP A 542 -7.41 10.60 0.23
N GLY A 543 -7.03 11.87 0.48
CA GLY A 543 -5.87 12.24 1.29
C GLY A 543 -4.55 11.74 0.70
N SER A 544 -4.55 11.29 -0.56
CA SER A 544 -3.41 10.57 -1.13
C SER A 544 -3.06 10.92 -2.57
N ARG A 545 -3.96 10.66 -3.49
CA ARG A 545 -3.83 10.81 -4.94
C ARG A 545 -4.60 12.04 -5.40
N PHE A 546 -5.76 12.27 -4.80
CA PHE A 546 -6.66 13.33 -5.20
C PHE A 546 -6.69 14.45 -4.15
N PRO A 547 -6.48 15.72 -4.55
CA PRO A 547 -6.40 16.84 -3.63
C PRO A 547 -7.77 17.22 -3.02
N PRO A 548 -7.78 17.86 -1.84
CA PRO A 548 -8.99 18.42 -1.26
C PRO A 548 -9.47 19.65 -2.06
N LEU A 549 -10.78 19.72 -2.30
CA LEU A 549 -11.53 20.91 -2.68
C LEU A 549 -12.03 21.69 -1.44
N ALA A 550 -12.27 20.98 -0.33
CA ALA A 550 -12.72 21.56 0.93
C ALA A 550 -11.66 22.50 1.51
N GLY A 551 -12.01 23.79 1.67
CA GLY A 551 -11.11 24.82 2.21
C GLY A 551 -9.81 25.00 1.44
N SER A 552 -9.75 24.57 0.18
CA SER A 552 -8.56 24.66 -0.67
C SER A 552 -8.30 26.10 -1.08
N GLU A 553 -7.04 26.51 -1.10
CA GLU A 553 -6.60 27.80 -1.60
C GLU A 553 -6.96 27.98 -3.08
N TRP A 554 -6.97 26.89 -3.87
CA TRP A 554 -7.36 26.91 -5.28
C TRP A 554 -8.85 27.18 -5.42
N VAL A 555 -9.68 26.49 -4.64
CA VAL A 555 -11.14 26.67 -4.67
C VAL A 555 -11.56 28.06 -4.21
N ASN A 556 -10.85 28.62 -3.23
CA ASN A 556 -11.16 29.92 -2.66
C ASN A 556 -10.41 31.09 -3.33
N SER A 557 -9.59 30.81 -4.35
CA SER A 557 -8.94 31.81 -5.20
C SER A 557 -9.89 32.38 -6.27
N ASP A 558 -9.30 33.07 -7.24
CA ASP A 558 -9.99 33.59 -8.42
C ASP A 558 -10.77 32.48 -9.16
N LYS A 559 -11.99 32.79 -9.60
CA LYS A 559 -12.88 31.81 -10.23
C LYS A 559 -12.26 31.20 -11.49
N THR A 560 -11.48 31.97 -12.23
CA THR A 560 -10.86 31.54 -13.50
C THR A 560 -9.89 30.38 -13.30
N VAL A 561 -9.29 30.22 -12.12
CA VAL A 561 -8.42 29.08 -11.80
C VAL A 561 -9.20 27.78 -11.89
N LEU A 562 -10.32 27.66 -11.17
CA LEU A 562 -11.15 26.45 -11.19
C LEU A 562 -11.83 26.24 -12.54
N ILE A 563 -12.28 27.31 -13.20
CA ILE A 563 -12.88 27.21 -14.54
C ILE A 563 -11.87 26.64 -15.52
N ASN A 564 -10.62 27.13 -15.51
CA ASN A 564 -9.56 26.59 -16.36
C ASN A 564 -9.23 25.13 -16.03
N VAL A 565 -9.13 24.78 -14.75
CA VAL A 565 -8.81 23.40 -14.31
C VAL A 565 -9.91 22.43 -14.75
N VAL A 566 -11.19 22.76 -14.58
CA VAL A 566 -12.29 21.88 -15.00
C VAL A 566 -12.37 21.77 -16.51
N LEU A 567 -12.19 22.87 -17.24
CA LEU A 567 -12.26 22.86 -18.70
C LEU A 567 -11.09 22.09 -19.34
N ASN A 568 -9.86 22.36 -18.89
CA ASN A 568 -8.64 21.83 -19.50
C ASN A 568 -8.14 20.52 -18.86
N GLY A 569 -8.69 20.15 -17.70
CA GLY A 569 -8.07 19.14 -16.86
C GLY A 569 -6.76 19.65 -16.30
N MET A 570 -5.98 18.74 -15.71
CA MET A 570 -4.68 19.07 -15.15
C MET A 570 -3.79 17.82 -15.08
N THR A 571 -2.53 17.99 -15.47
CA THR A 571 -1.48 16.99 -15.32
C THR A 571 -0.25 17.64 -14.69
N GLY A 572 0.60 16.83 -14.06
CA GLY A 572 1.81 17.31 -13.39
C GLY A 572 1.61 17.68 -11.91
N GLY A 573 2.74 17.96 -11.25
CA GLY A 573 2.79 18.09 -9.79
C GLY A 573 2.22 19.43 -9.32
N ILE A 574 1.19 19.38 -8.50
CA ILE A 574 0.58 20.54 -7.84
C ILE A 574 0.76 20.46 -6.32
N GLN A 575 0.56 21.57 -5.64
CA GLN A 575 0.46 21.63 -4.19
C GLN A 575 -0.90 22.18 -3.77
N VAL A 576 -1.56 21.48 -2.85
CA VAL A 576 -2.83 21.91 -2.24
C VAL A 576 -2.73 21.72 -0.74
N LYS A 577 -3.00 22.77 0.05
CA LYS A 577 -2.84 22.76 1.52
C LYS A 577 -1.48 22.24 1.99
N GLY A 578 -0.42 22.56 1.25
CA GLY A 578 0.94 22.13 1.56
C GLY A 578 1.29 20.70 1.16
N GLN A 579 0.33 19.87 0.73
CA GLN A 579 0.58 18.50 0.25
C GLN A 579 0.74 18.46 -1.28
N ASN A 580 1.65 17.62 -1.76
CA ASN A 580 1.89 17.44 -3.19
C ASN A 580 0.96 16.37 -3.77
N TYR A 581 0.41 16.66 -4.95
CA TYR A 581 -0.41 15.74 -5.74
C TYR A 581 0.11 15.74 -7.18
N ASN A 582 0.09 14.60 -7.85
CA ASN A 582 0.64 14.47 -9.22
C ASN A 582 -0.20 13.53 -10.09
N ASP A 583 -1.42 13.23 -9.67
CA ASP A 583 -2.36 12.44 -10.45
C ASP A 583 -3.05 13.29 -11.51
N THR A 584 -3.58 12.64 -12.55
CA THR A 584 -4.25 13.32 -13.66
C THR A 584 -5.69 13.67 -13.31
N MET A 585 -6.08 14.94 -13.48
CA MET A 585 -7.46 15.37 -13.49
C MET A 585 -7.95 15.49 -14.95
N PRO A 586 -9.01 14.76 -15.36
CA PRO A 586 -9.48 14.80 -16.74
C PRO A 586 -10.09 16.16 -17.10
N ALA A 587 -10.00 16.51 -18.38
CA ALA A 587 -10.64 17.69 -18.95
C ALA A 587 -12.13 17.46 -19.16
N HIS A 588 -12.98 18.35 -18.64
CA HIS A 588 -14.44 18.19 -18.70
C HIS A 588 -15.10 19.03 -19.80
N ALA A 589 -14.36 19.93 -20.48
CA ALA A 589 -14.93 20.81 -21.49
C ALA A 589 -15.62 20.04 -22.63
N SER A 590 -15.10 18.87 -23.00
CA SER A 590 -15.60 18.13 -24.17
C SER A 590 -16.97 17.48 -23.99
N PHE A 591 -17.44 17.30 -22.75
CA PHE A 591 -18.69 16.59 -22.46
C PHE A 591 -19.60 17.29 -21.44
N LEU A 592 -19.13 18.34 -20.76
CA LEU A 592 -19.97 19.21 -19.93
C LEU A 592 -20.22 20.56 -20.59
N THR A 593 -21.46 21.01 -20.53
CA THR A 593 -21.87 22.35 -20.97
C THR A 593 -21.37 23.45 -20.02
N ASP A 594 -21.35 24.70 -20.49
CA ASP A 594 -20.96 25.86 -19.66
C ASP A 594 -21.86 26.00 -18.43
N LYS A 595 -23.14 25.71 -18.59
CA LYS A 595 -24.13 25.70 -17.51
C LYS A 595 -23.79 24.65 -16.47
N GLU A 596 -23.59 23.40 -16.87
CA GLU A 596 -23.26 22.29 -15.96
C GLU A 596 -21.96 22.56 -15.20
N ILE A 597 -20.92 23.07 -15.87
CA ILE A 597 -19.66 23.45 -15.20
C ILE A 597 -19.89 24.58 -14.21
N SER A 598 -20.67 25.61 -14.57
CA SER A 598 -20.96 26.73 -13.65
C SER A 598 -21.72 26.28 -12.40
N GLU A 599 -22.61 25.30 -12.55
CA GLU A 599 -23.37 24.70 -11.46
C GLU A 599 -22.47 23.86 -10.55
N ILE A 600 -21.64 22.98 -11.12
CA ILE A 600 -20.64 22.18 -10.36
C ILE A 600 -19.70 23.11 -9.58
N LEU A 601 -19.13 24.11 -10.24
CA LEU A 601 -18.15 25.00 -9.61
C LEU A 601 -18.80 25.88 -8.54
N THR A 602 -20.04 26.32 -8.76
CA THR A 602 -20.81 27.03 -7.73
C THR A 602 -21.08 26.15 -6.53
N TYR A 603 -21.46 24.88 -6.74
CA TYR A 603 -21.63 23.92 -5.66
C TYR A 603 -20.31 23.73 -4.91
N VAL A 604 -19.20 23.42 -5.58
CA VAL A 604 -17.88 23.23 -4.95
C VAL A 604 -17.44 24.45 -4.13
N ARG A 605 -17.66 25.67 -4.64
CA ARG A 605 -17.27 26.93 -3.97
C ARG A 605 -18.15 27.31 -2.77
N ARG A 606 -19.33 26.71 -2.63
CA ARG A 606 -20.28 26.95 -1.52
C ARG A 606 -20.46 25.75 -0.58
N SER A 607 -19.98 24.58 -0.99
CA SER A 607 -20.01 23.34 -0.22
C SER A 607 -18.69 23.13 0.53
N PHE A 608 -18.63 22.09 1.36
CA PHE A 608 -17.41 21.64 2.05
C PHE A 608 -16.74 22.70 2.94
N GLY A 609 -17.55 23.63 3.48
CA GLY A 609 -17.08 24.75 4.28
C GLY A 609 -16.48 25.91 3.49
N ASN A 610 -16.47 25.84 2.14
CA ASN A 610 -16.08 26.95 1.28
C ASN A 610 -17.16 28.06 1.34
N LYS A 611 -16.72 29.32 1.31
CA LYS A 611 -17.61 30.51 1.38
C LYS A 611 -17.42 31.43 0.17
N SER A 612 -17.04 30.85 -0.95
CA SER A 612 -16.63 31.59 -2.15
C SER A 612 -17.82 31.92 -3.05
N GLY A 613 -17.73 33.04 -3.78
CA GLY A 613 -18.79 33.50 -4.69
C GLY A 613 -19.07 32.49 -5.83
N PRO A 614 -20.29 32.49 -6.40
CA PRO A 614 -20.70 31.53 -7.43
C PRO A 614 -19.94 31.75 -8.75
N VAL A 615 -19.93 30.73 -9.60
CA VAL A 615 -19.47 30.81 -10.99
C VAL A 615 -20.69 30.88 -11.90
N SER A 616 -20.71 31.83 -12.83
CA SER A 616 -21.77 31.98 -13.82
C SER A 616 -21.42 31.28 -15.13
N GLU A 617 -22.45 30.85 -15.88
CA GLU A 617 -22.31 30.28 -17.21
C GLU A 617 -21.53 31.20 -18.17
N LYS A 618 -21.74 32.52 -18.07
CA LYS A 618 -21.01 33.51 -18.88
C LYS A 618 -19.51 33.51 -18.59
N GLU A 619 -19.11 33.44 -17.31
CA GLU A 619 -17.70 33.35 -16.92
C GLU A 619 -17.05 32.06 -17.47
N VAL A 620 -17.78 30.93 -17.47
CA VAL A 620 -17.29 29.68 -18.07
C VAL A 620 -17.15 29.81 -19.58
N ALA A 621 -18.16 30.36 -20.26
CA ALA A 621 -18.15 30.57 -21.70
C ALA A 621 -17.02 31.51 -22.16
N GLU A 622 -16.72 32.55 -21.37
CA GLU A 622 -15.61 33.47 -21.64
C GLU A 622 -14.26 32.76 -21.58
N VAL A 623 -14.00 31.98 -20.52
CA VAL A 623 -12.76 31.20 -20.39
C VAL A 623 -12.68 30.13 -21.49
N ARG A 624 -13.77 29.44 -21.79
CA ARG A 624 -13.83 28.43 -22.87
C ARG A 624 -13.53 29.03 -24.24
N LYS A 625 -14.01 30.24 -24.54
CA LYS A 625 -13.68 30.95 -25.80
C LYS A 625 -12.22 31.35 -25.90
N LEU A 626 -11.56 31.59 -24.77
CA LEU A 626 -10.11 31.85 -24.74
C LEU A 626 -9.31 30.58 -25.03
N MET A 627 -9.83 29.39 -24.69
CA MET A 627 -9.22 28.11 -25.06
C MET A 627 -9.26 27.83 -26.56
N SER A 628 -10.37 28.15 -27.24
CA SER A 628 -10.52 27.85 -28.68
C SER A 628 -9.75 28.80 -29.61
N ARG A 629 -8.99 29.74 -29.05
CA ARG A 629 -8.14 30.70 -29.78
C ARG A 629 -6.64 30.38 -29.73
N ASN A 630 -6.26 29.38 -28.94
CA ASN A 630 -4.93 28.77 -28.91
C ASN A 630 -5.00 27.36 -29.49
#